data_AF-A0A0D6L3E4-F1
#
_entry.id   AF-A0A0D6L3E4-F1
#
_cell.length_a   1.000
_cell.length_b   1.000
_cell.length_c   1.000
_cell.angle_alpha   90.00
_cell.angle_beta   90.00
_cell.angle_gamma   90.00
#
_symmetry.space_group_name_H-M   'P 1'
#
loop_
_entity.id
_entity.type
_entity.pdbx_description
1 polymer ?
#
loop_
_entity_poly.entity_id
_entity_poly.type
_entity_poly.pdbx_seq_one_letter_code
_entity_poly.pdbx_strand_id
1 'polypeptide(L)'
;MRSIRSHIDSLLGEHKAELSAMNLAVAHSLGRYKVKFNPEKIDTMIVQAVSLLDDLDKELNNYVMRCREWYGWHFPELGKLVQDHQAFAKVVKTIGMRQNAINADLSGILPEELEAKVKEEAEISMGTDISELDLIHISGLCDQIIELSQY
;
A
#
# COMPACT_ATOMS: atom_id res chain seq x y z
N MET A 1 10.76 -39.33 44.78
CA MET A 1 10.30 -38.67 43.53
C MET A 1 10.98 -39.17 42.25
N ARG A 2 12.26 -39.60 42.26
CA ARG A 2 12.92 -40.13 41.05
C ARG A 2 12.25 -41.39 40.49
N SER A 3 11.89 -42.34 41.35
CA SER A 3 11.28 -43.62 40.94
C SER A 3 9.89 -43.47 40.32
N ILE A 4 9.13 -42.44 40.68
CA ILE A 4 7.81 -42.17 40.07
C ILE A 4 8.00 -41.54 38.69
N ARG A 5 8.96 -40.62 38.53
CA ARG A 5 9.28 -39.99 37.24
C ARG A 5 9.84 -41.00 36.23
N SER A 6 10.62 -41.99 36.67
CA SER A 6 11.17 -43.02 35.79
C SER A 6 10.12 -44.02 35.28
N HIS A 7 9.02 -44.19 36.01
CA HIS A 7 7.92 -45.10 35.64
C HIS A 7 6.68 -44.35 35.14
N ILE A 8 6.79 -43.06 34.84
CA ILE A 8 5.67 -42.22 34.40
C ILE A 8 5.07 -42.71 33.08
N ASP A 9 5.89 -43.31 32.23
CA ASP A 9 5.48 -43.93 30.97
C ASP A 9 4.50 -45.09 31.17
N SER A 10 4.66 -45.87 32.25
CA SER A 10 3.75 -46.97 32.61
C SER A 10 2.41 -46.43 33.14
N LEU A 11 2.43 -45.24 33.74
CA LEU A 11 1.27 -44.62 34.38
C LEU A 11 0.37 -43.86 33.39
N LEU A 12 0.94 -43.36 32.29
CA LEU A 12 0.26 -42.52 31.29
C LEU A 12 -0.37 -43.31 30.13
N GLY A 13 -0.02 -44.58 29.95
CA GLY A 13 -0.61 -45.44 28.92
C GLY A 13 -0.61 -44.81 27.52
N GLU A 14 -1.80 -44.55 26.98
CA GLU A 14 -2.04 -43.98 25.64
C GLU A 14 -1.69 -42.47 25.52
N HIS A 15 -1.66 -41.71 26.63
CA HIS A 15 -1.41 -40.26 26.63
C HIS A 15 0.07 -39.86 26.58
N LYS A 16 0.97 -40.83 26.34
CA LYS A 16 2.42 -40.59 26.29
C LYS A 16 2.82 -39.59 25.21
N ALA A 17 2.16 -39.64 24.06
CA ALA A 17 2.40 -38.73 22.94
C ALA A 17 1.94 -37.29 23.26
N GLU A 18 0.89 -37.13 24.06
CA GLU A 18 0.34 -35.82 24.43
C GLU A 18 1.20 -35.12 25.50
N LEU A 19 1.87 -35.88 26.37
CA LEU A 19 2.72 -35.32 27.42
C LEU A 19 3.93 -34.57 26.86
N SER A 20 4.55 -35.06 25.78
CA SER A 20 5.69 -34.38 25.16
C SER A 20 5.25 -33.07 24.49
N ALA A 21 4.13 -33.07 23.79
CA ALA A 21 3.52 -31.88 23.20
C ALA A 21 3.10 -30.86 24.27
N MET A 22 2.52 -31.33 25.38
CA MET A 22 2.14 -30.48 26.51
C MET A 22 3.35 -29.87 27.22
N ASN A 23 4.41 -30.67 27.47
CA ASN A 23 5.65 -30.18 28.05
C ASN A 23 6.32 -29.13 27.16
N LEU A 24 6.31 -29.34 25.84
CA LEU A 24 6.80 -28.36 24.88
C LEU A 24 5.95 -27.08 24.92
N ALA A 25 4.62 -27.20 24.88
CA ALA A 25 3.72 -26.05 24.94
C ALA A 25 3.91 -25.22 26.21
N VAL A 26 4.06 -25.87 27.37
CA VAL A 26 4.34 -25.22 28.66
C VAL A 26 5.73 -24.60 28.69
N ALA A 27 6.76 -25.29 28.19
CA ALA A 27 8.11 -24.72 28.10
C ALA A 27 8.15 -23.46 27.21
N HIS A 28 7.46 -23.49 26.06
CA HIS A 28 7.32 -22.34 25.18
C HIS A 28 6.48 -21.22 25.79
N SER A 29 5.43 -21.52 26.56
CA SER A 29 4.60 -20.48 27.20
C SER A 29 5.34 -19.80 28.36
N LEU A 30 6.08 -20.56 29.18
CA LEU A 30 6.94 -20.04 30.24
C LEU A 30 8.13 -19.23 29.68
N GLY A 31 8.77 -19.74 28.63
CA GLY A 31 9.82 -19.03 27.91
C GLY A 31 9.31 -17.72 27.30
N ARG A 32 8.17 -17.75 26.61
CA ARG A 32 7.53 -16.54 26.09
C ARG A 32 7.11 -15.59 27.20
N TYR A 33 6.63 -16.06 28.34
CA TYR A 33 6.27 -15.19 29.47
C TYR A 33 7.48 -14.43 30.03
N LYS A 34 8.63 -15.08 30.16
CA LYS A 34 9.87 -14.40 30.57
C LYS A 34 10.43 -13.45 29.50
N VAL A 35 10.23 -13.77 28.23
CA VAL A 35 10.72 -13.01 27.07
C VAL A 35 9.68 -12.02 26.52
N LYS A 36 8.48 -11.93 27.13
CA LYS A 36 7.35 -11.09 26.68
C LYS A 36 7.69 -9.60 26.65
N PHE A 37 8.73 -9.21 27.36
CA PHE A 37 9.33 -7.88 27.32
C PHE A 37 10.82 -7.99 26.97
N ASN A 38 11.16 -8.63 25.83
CA ASN A 38 12.49 -8.43 25.27
C ASN A 38 12.44 -7.20 24.33
N PRO A 39 13.03 -6.05 24.70
CA PRO A 39 13.04 -4.84 23.89
C PRO A 39 13.66 -5.08 22.51
N GLU A 40 14.62 -6.01 22.40
CA GLU A 40 15.34 -6.30 21.14
C GLU A 40 14.43 -6.78 20.01
N LYS A 41 13.32 -7.47 20.34
CA LYS A 41 12.34 -7.91 19.33
C LYS A 41 11.49 -6.75 18.83
N ILE A 42 11.19 -5.77 19.68
CA ILE A 42 10.44 -4.57 19.30
C ILE A 42 11.32 -3.73 18.37
N ASP A 43 12.59 -3.58 18.70
CA ASP A 43 13.55 -2.82 17.87
C ASP A 43 13.68 -3.41 16.46
N THR A 44 13.67 -4.74 16.34
CA THR A 44 13.69 -5.41 15.03
C THR A 44 12.43 -5.10 14.22
N MET A 45 11.25 -5.09 14.86
CA MET A 45 9.99 -4.74 14.18
C MET A 45 9.94 -3.27 13.78
N ILE A 46 10.50 -2.37 14.59
CA ILE A 46 10.60 -0.94 14.26
C ILE A 46 11.49 -0.73 13.04
N VAL A 47 12.67 -1.38 12.99
CA VAL A 47 13.56 -1.30 11.83
C VAL A 47 12.87 -1.82 10.57
N GLN A 48 12.15 -2.94 10.67
CA GLN A 48 11.38 -3.49 9.55
C GLN A 48 10.26 -2.53 9.09
N ALA A 49 9.55 -1.90 10.02
CA ALA A 49 8.49 -0.95 9.68
C ALA A 49 9.03 0.31 9.00
N VAL A 50 10.18 0.84 9.45
CA VAL A 50 10.83 1.99 8.80
C VAL A 50 11.32 1.61 7.40
N SER A 51 11.99 0.46 7.24
CA SER A 51 12.41 -0.01 5.92
C SER A 51 11.22 -0.23 4.97
N LEU A 52 10.09 -0.74 5.49
CA LEU A 52 8.88 -0.90 4.68
C LEU A 52 8.31 0.44 4.22
N LEU A 53 8.32 1.46 5.09
CA LEU A 53 7.88 2.81 4.75
C LEU A 53 8.75 3.40 3.64
N ASP A 54 10.08 3.29 3.76
CA ASP A 54 11.03 3.76 2.73
C ASP A 54 10.83 3.04 1.38
N ASP A 55 10.49 1.75 1.39
CA ASP A 55 10.24 0.97 0.19
C ASP A 55 8.88 1.32 -0.44
N LEU A 56 7.85 1.55 0.38
CA LEU A 56 6.55 2.04 -0.09
C LEU A 56 6.67 3.40 -0.78
N ASP A 57 7.43 4.34 -0.22
CA ASP A 57 7.64 5.65 -0.84
C ASP A 57 8.32 5.56 -2.22
N LYS A 58 9.30 4.66 -2.37
CA LYS A 58 9.96 4.42 -3.66
C LYS A 58 9.01 3.79 -4.67
N GLU A 59 8.24 2.79 -4.26
CA GLU A 59 7.26 2.13 -5.14
C GLU A 59 6.16 3.10 -5.55
N LEU A 60 5.63 3.91 -4.62
CA LEU A 60 4.64 4.94 -4.89
C LEU A 60 5.15 5.91 -5.95
N ASN A 61 6.40 6.39 -5.82
CA ASN A 61 6.99 7.26 -6.83
C ASN A 61 7.08 6.58 -8.21
N ASN A 62 7.52 5.32 -8.27
CA ASN A 62 7.57 4.57 -9.51
C ASN A 62 6.19 4.42 -10.17
N TYR A 63 5.15 4.10 -9.38
CA TYR A 63 3.79 3.99 -9.89
C TYR A 63 3.26 5.33 -10.39
N VAL A 64 3.53 6.43 -9.69
CA VAL A 64 3.11 7.76 -10.11
C VAL A 64 3.81 8.17 -11.40
N MET A 65 5.13 7.98 -11.50
CA MET A 65 5.86 8.27 -12.73
C MET A 65 5.34 7.44 -13.90
N ARG A 66 5.01 6.16 -13.65
CA ARG A 66 4.39 5.30 -14.67
C ARG A 66 3.00 5.79 -15.09
N CYS A 67 2.17 6.20 -14.14
CA CYS A 67 0.85 6.76 -14.40
C CYS A 67 0.94 8.08 -15.19
N ARG A 68 1.93 8.93 -14.88
CA ARG A 68 2.22 10.18 -15.62
C ARG A 68 2.63 9.91 -17.06
N GLU A 69 3.47 8.90 -17.30
CA GLU A 69 3.83 8.51 -18.67
C GLU A 69 2.63 7.99 -19.46
N TRP A 70 1.84 7.09 -18.87
CA TRP A 70 0.66 6.52 -19.53
C TRP A 70 -0.40 7.57 -19.83
N TYR A 71 -0.79 8.37 -18.85
CA TYR A 71 -1.76 9.44 -19.06
C TYR A 71 -1.17 10.60 -19.88
N GLY A 72 0.15 10.77 -19.90
CA GLY A 72 0.84 11.79 -20.70
C GLY A 72 0.67 11.61 -22.20
N TRP A 73 0.39 10.40 -22.69
CA TRP A 73 -0.02 10.20 -24.10
C TRP A 73 -1.36 10.89 -24.41
N HIS A 74 -2.27 10.90 -23.44
CA HIS A 74 -3.57 11.56 -23.56
C HIS A 74 -3.52 13.04 -23.20
N PHE A 75 -2.82 13.41 -22.13
CA PHE A 75 -2.74 14.78 -21.65
C PHE A 75 -1.34 15.11 -21.11
N PRO A 76 -0.38 15.44 -21.99
CA PRO A 76 1.02 15.65 -21.60
C PRO A 76 1.21 16.89 -20.71
N GLU A 77 0.39 17.93 -20.89
CA GLU A 77 0.54 19.20 -20.17
C GLU A 77 0.10 19.10 -18.70
N LEU A 78 -0.80 18.16 -18.36
CA LEU A 78 -1.22 17.93 -16.98
C LEU A 78 -0.04 17.55 -16.07
N GLY A 79 0.89 16.76 -16.59
CA GLY A 79 2.09 16.35 -15.85
C GLY A 79 3.01 17.52 -15.50
N LYS A 80 3.02 18.60 -16.30
CA LYS A 80 3.82 19.80 -16.02
C LYS A 80 3.12 20.73 -15.04
N LEU A 81 1.80 20.86 -15.14
CA LEU A 81 0.99 21.72 -14.27
C LEU A 81 0.91 21.18 -12.84
N VAL A 82 0.62 19.90 -12.67
CA VAL A 82 0.42 19.27 -11.36
C VAL A 82 1.67 18.48 -10.99
N GLN A 83 2.45 19.00 -10.05
CA GLN A 83 3.66 18.32 -9.54
C GLN A 83 3.34 17.35 -8.41
N ASP A 84 2.28 17.59 -7.63
CA ASP A 84 1.89 16.71 -6.55
C ASP A 84 1.35 15.36 -7.08
N HIS A 85 1.82 14.27 -6.46
CA HIS A 85 1.54 12.90 -6.87
C HIS A 85 0.09 12.50 -6.53
N GLN A 86 -0.37 12.84 -5.32
CA GLN A 86 -1.74 12.55 -4.90
C GLN A 86 -2.76 13.37 -5.69
N ALA A 87 -2.50 14.68 -5.86
CA ALA A 87 -3.37 15.53 -6.67
C ALA A 87 -3.45 15.03 -8.11
N PHE A 88 -2.33 14.64 -8.73
CA PHE A 88 -2.33 14.11 -10.10
C PHE A 88 -3.23 12.89 -10.26
N ALA A 89 -3.11 11.88 -9.37
CA ALA A 89 -3.95 10.68 -9.43
C ALA A 89 -5.44 11.01 -9.26
N LYS A 90 -5.79 11.93 -8.34
CA LYS A 90 -7.17 12.36 -8.12
C LYS A 90 -7.75 13.13 -9.32
N VAL A 91 -6.95 13.98 -9.97
CA VAL A 91 -7.36 14.71 -11.18
C VAL A 91 -7.62 13.77 -12.34
N VAL A 92 -6.69 12.85 -12.61
CA VAL A 92 -6.82 11.88 -13.71
C VAL A 92 -8.10 11.06 -13.52
N LYS A 93 -8.39 10.63 -12.28
CA LYS A 93 -9.64 9.93 -11.96
C LYS A 93 -10.90 10.77 -12.18
N THR A 94 -10.84 12.06 -11.87
CA THR A 94 -12.01 12.96 -11.94
C THR A 94 -12.29 13.42 -13.37
N ILE A 95 -11.25 13.72 -14.15
CA ILE A 95 -11.37 14.16 -15.55
C ILE A 95 -11.69 12.97 -16.45
N GLY A 96 -10.94 11.87 -16.31
CA GLY A 96 -11.00 10.73 -17.24
C GLY A 96 -10.58 11.11 -18.65
N MET A 97 -11.53 11.45 -19.51
CA MET A 97 -11.26 11.88 -20.88
C MET A 97 -11.17 13.41 -20.98
N ARG A 98 -10.31 13.91 -21.86
CA ARG A 98 -10.12 15.34 -22.13
C ARG A 98 -11.43 16.08 -22.43
N GLN A 99 -12.36 15.46 -23.14
CA GLN A 99 -13.67 16.06 -23.46
C GLN A 99 -14.51 16.36 -22.19
N ASN A 100 -14.33 15.57 -21.14
CA ASN A 100 -15.02 15.75 -19.86
C ASN A 100 -14.32 16.74 -18.94
N ALA A 101 -13.11 17.20 -19.27
CA ALA A 101 -12.36 18.17 -18.47
C ALA A 101 -13.11 19.50 -18.27
N ILE A 102 -13.93 19.90 -19.25
CA ILE A 102 -14.72 21.14 -19.19
C ILE A 102 -15.83 21.04 -18.12
N ASN A 103 -16.44 19.87 -17.97
CA ASN A 103 -17.55 19.62 -17.05
C ASN A 103 -17.10 19.07 -15.69
N ALA A 104 -15.84 18.65 -15.56
CA ALA A 104 -15.30 18.14 -14.32
C ALA A 104 -15.11 19.27 -13.30
N ASP A 105 -15.59 19.03 -12.08
CA ASP A 105 -15.35 19.89 -10.91
C ASP A 105 -14.06 19.45 -10.22
N LEU A 106 -13.06 20.33 -10.21
CA LEU A 106 -11.73 20.08 -9.63
C LEU A 106 -11.49 20.91 -8.37
N SER A 107 -12.49 21.68 -7.91
CA SER A 107 -12.33 22.68 -6.85
C SER A 107 -12.03 22.06 -5.47
N GLY A 108 -12.23 20.75 -5.30
CA GLY A 108 -11.85 20.01 -4.09
C GLY A 108 -10.44 19.41 -4.10
N ILE A 109 -9.75 19.42 -5.24
CA ILE A 109 -8.44 18.77 -5.42
C ILE A 109 -7.34 19.81 -5.69
N LEU A 110 -7.64 20.85 -6.48
CA LEU A 110 -6.69 21.91 -6.81
C LEU A 110 -7.25 23.30 -6.49
N PRO A 111 -6.35 24.28 -6.28
CA PRO A 111 -6.72 25.70 -6.28
C PRO A 111 -7.35 26.11 -7.62
N GLU A 112 -8.29 27.06 -7.57
CA GLU A 112 -9.00 27.59 -8.75
C GLU A 112 -8.03 28.07 -9.86
N GLU A 113 -6.87 28.64 -9.50
CA GLU A 113 -5.86 29.07 -10.48
C GLU A 113 -5.28 27.93 -11.32
N LEU A 114 -5.11 26.75 -10.73
CA LEU A 114 -4.60 25.58 -11.44
C LEU A 114 -5.73 24.87 -12.20
N GLU A 115 -6.94 24.86 -11.65
CA GLU A 115 -8.11 24.33 -12.34
C GLU A 115 -8.38 25.05 -13.67
N ALA A 116 -8.36 26.39 -13.67
CA ALA A 116 -8.55 27.18 -14.89
C ALA A 116 -7.50 26.84 -15.95
N LYS A 117 -6.22 26.76 -15.56
CA LYS A 117 -5.12 26.37 -16.46
C LYS A 117 -5.27 24.96 -17.00
N VAL A 118 -5.72 24.01 -16.18
CA VAL A 118 -5.97 22.63 -16.64
C VAL A 118 -7.09 22.61 -17.69
N LYS A 119 -8.14 23.42 -17.52
CA LYS A 119 -9.24 23.53 -18.50
C LYS A 119 -8.78 24.18 -19.81
N GLU A 120 -7.99 25.24 -19.75
CA GLU A 120 -7.40 25.89 -20.94
C GLU A 120 -6.46 24.93 -21.70
N GLU A 121 -5.56 24.26 -20.99
CA GLU A 121 -4.63 23.29 -21.60
C GLU A 121 -5.35 22.03 -22.10
N ALA A 122 -6.54 21.70 -21.57
CA ALA A 122 -7.35 20.61 -22.10
C ALA A 122 -7.96 20.96 -23.48
N GLU A 123 -8.24 22.22 -23.77
CA GLU A 123 -8.70 22.64 -25.11
C GLU A 123 -7.56 22.67 -26.13
N ILE A 124 -6.36 23.05 -25.69
CA ILE A 124 -5.17 23.25 -26.56
C ILE A 124 -4.30 21.98 -26.63
N SER A 125 -4.63 20.93 -25.86
CA SER A 125 -3.82 19.74 -25.69
C SER A 125 -3.47 19.05 -27.00
N MET A 126 -2.19 18.69 -27.16
CA MET A 126 -1.70 17.90 -28.31
C MET A 126 -1.68 16.39 -28.06
N GLY A 127 -2.31 15.92 -26.98
CA GLY A 127 -2.35 14.48 -26.69
C GLY A 127 -3.26 13.71 -27.64
N THR A 128 -3.06 12.40 -27.72
CA THR A 128 -3.86 11.50 -28.55
C THR A 128 -5.11 11.04 -27.81
N ASP A 129 -6.15 10.65 -28.52
CA ASP A 129 -7.29 10.00 -27.87
C ASP A 129 -6.93 8.55 -27.49
N ILE A 130 -7.41 8.13 -26.32
CA ILE A 130 -7.18 6.78 -25.76
C ILE A 130 -8.50 6.00 -25.76
N SER A 131 -8.39 4.67 -25.73
CA SER A 131 -9.59 3.83 -25.65
C SER A 131 -10.19 3.86 -24.23
N GLU A 132 -11.48 3.56 -24.13
CA GLU A 132 -12.15 3.40 -22.83
C GLU A 132 -11.52 2.29 -21.98
N LEU A 133 -11.01 1.23 -22.61
CA LEU A 133 -10.32 0.13 -21.93
C LEU A 133 -9.01 0.60 -21.29
N ASP A 134 -8.24 1.43 -21.99
CA ASP A 134 -7.00 2.01 -21.45
C ASP A 134 -7.32 2.94 -20.28
N LEU A 135 -8.39 3.72 -20.39
CA LEU A 135 -8.84 4.62 -19.33
C LEU A 135 -9.24 3.86 -18.06
N ILE A 136 -9.90 2.71 -18.17
CA ILE A 136 -10.23 1.85 -17.02
C ILE A 136 -8.96 1.36 -16.32
N HIS A 137 -7.95 0.95 -17.08
CA HIS A 137 -6.67 0.51 -16.49
C HIS A 137 -5.92 1.66 -15.84
N ILE A 138 -5.91 2.85 -16.46
CA ILE A 138 -5.29 4.04 -15.88
C ILE A 138 -6.03 4.45 -14.60
N SER A 139 -7.36 4.45 -14.58
CA SER A 139 -8.13 4.77 -13.37
C SER A 139 -7.89 3.75 -12.26
N GLY A 140 -7.75 2.46 -12.60
CA GLY A 140 -7.40 1.43 -11.63
C GLY A 140 -6.01 1.64 -11.02
N LEU A 141 -5.04 2.08 -11.83
CA LEU A 141 -3.71 2.45 -11.31
C LEU A 141 -3.79 3.70 -10.40
N CYS A 142 -4.60 4.70 -10.75
CA CYS A 142 -4.84 5.86 -9.89
C CYS A 142 -5.45 5.47 -8.55
N ASP A 143 -6.38 4.51 -8.51
CA ASP A 143 -6.98 4.01 -7.28
C ASP A 143 -5.94 3.35 -6.38
N GLN A 144 -5.09 2.49 -6.95
CA GLN A 144 -3.99 1.88 -6.21
C GLN A 144 -3.03 2.91 -5.62
N ILE A 145 -2.68 3.96 -6.38
CA ILE A 145 -1.83 5.05 -5.89
C ILE A 145 -2.50 5.79 -4.73
N ILE A 146 -3.80 6.07 -4.82
CA ILE A 146 -4.54 6.77 -3.76
C ILE A 146 -4.63 5.90 -2.51
N GLU A 147 -4.90 4.60 -2.64
CA GLU A 147 -4.93 3.65 -1.53
C GLU A 147 -3.56 3.51 -0.86
N LEU A 148 -2.48 3.34 -1.63
CA LEU A 148 -1.11 3.25 -1.12
C LEU A 148 -0.69 4.53 -0.39
N SER A 149 -1.19 5.68 -0.81
CA SER A 149 -0.86 6.96 -0.18
C SER A 149 -1.68 7.27 1.07
N GLN A 150 -2.73 6.50 1.35
CA GLN A 150 -3.53 6.59 2.58
C GLN A 150 -3.18 5.52 3.61
N TYR A 151 -2.38 4.52 3.24
CA TYR A 151 -1.90 3.45 4.10
C TYR A 151 -0.85 3.97 5.11
#